data_AF-A0A931C9Y0-F1
#
_entry.id   AF-A0A931C9Y0-F1
#
_cell.length_a   1.000
_cell.length_b   1.000
_cell.length_c   1.000
_cell.angle_alpha   90.00
_cell.angle_beta   90.00
_cell.angle_gamma   90.00
#
_symmetry.space_group_name_H-M   'P 1'
#
loop_
_entity.id
_entity.type
_entity.pdbx_description
1 polymer ?
#
loop_
_entity_poly.entity_id
_entity_poly.type
_entity_poly.pdbx_seq_one_letter_code
_entity_poly.pdbx_strand_id
1 'polypeptide(L)'
;MTRTGSTLLITAILAAGAAGCGSIGSRAGSPDPSPSASADRQQLLALGQEWVKCMRDKGMTRMPDAQLTPDGYLTFPMADGYDWKGDLRNHPGVIEACKPIEDRYPPNAFRPKDEITADDLRKLAEYAKCVRQNGIPEFPDPNKDGEFDLEGTSLENGIPQAKIDVADQACKHIWDGRIKVISPDGGKK
;
A
#
# COMPACT_ATOMS: atom_id res chain seq x y z
N MET A 1 -35.38 25.45 48.12
CA MET A 1 -35.53 26.58 49.07
C MET A 1 -34.17 26.76 49.76
N THR A 2 -33.44 27.87 49.78
CA THR A 2 -33.44 29.17 49.06
C THR A 2 -31.95 29.57 48.85
N ARG A 3 -31.50 30.66 48.22
CA ARG A 3 -32.12 31.86 47.61
C ARG A 3 -31.12 32.41 46.55
N THR A 4 -31.58 33.10 45.51
CA THR A 4 -30.73 33.84 44.56
C THR A 4 -30.35 35.24 45.08
N GLY A 5 -29.16 35.73 44.70
CA GLY A 5 -28.69 37.13 44.75
C GLY A 5 -27.55 37.26 43.72
N SER A 6 -27.62 38.15 42.73
CA SER A 6 -27.24 39.58 42.80
C SER A 6 -25.84 39.78 43.40
N THR A 7 -24.89 40.47 42.76
CA THR A 7 -25.07 41.77 42.07
C THR A 7 -23.99 42.03 40.99
N LEU A 8 -24.31 42.97 40.08
CA LEU A 8 -23.49 43.61 39.05
C LEU A 8 -21.98 43.78 39.33
N LEU A 9 -21.18 43.69 38.25
CA LEU A 9 -20.14 44.68 37.95
C LEU A 9 -19.79 44.66 36.45
N ILE A 10 -20.13 45.74 35.73
CA ILE A 10 -19.73 45.96 34.34
C ILE A 10 -18.40 46.68 34.36
N THR A 11 -17.35 46.07 33.80
CA THR A 11 -16.08 46.74 33.48
C THR A 11 -15.75 46.54 32.01
N ALA A 12 -16.18 47.48 31.18
CA ALA A 12 -15.70 47.59 29.81
C ALA A 12 -14.35 48.32 29.84
N ILE A 13 -13.30 47.68 29.35
CA ILE A 13 -12.02 48.33 29.04
C ILE A 13 -11.72 48.05 27.56
N LEU A 14 -11.88 49.07 26.72
CA LEU A 14 -11.27 49.08 25.39
C LEU A 14 -9.77 49.34 25.56
N ALA A 15 -8.95 48.53 24.91
CA ALA A 15 -7.55 48.85 24.64
C ALA A 15 -7.26 48.53 23.17
N ALA A 16 -6.89 49.56 22.41
CA ALA A 16 -6.57 49.44 21.00
C ALA A 16 -5.10 49.74 20.75
N GLY A 17 -4.47 48.95 19.87
CA GLY A 17 -3.28 49.36 19.11
C GLY A 17 -1.91 49.02 19.72
N ALA A 18 -1.20 48.11 19.04
CA ALA A 18 0.21 48.26 18.73
C ALA A 18 0.54 47.37 17.51
N ALA A 19 1.09 47.96 16.45
CA ALA A 19 1.66 47.20 15.33
C ALA A 19 3.07 46.72 15.71
N GLY A 20 3.40 45.47 15.38
CA GLY A 20 4.72 44.89 15.64
C GLY A 20 5.20 44.05 14.45
N CYS A 21 6.10 44.61 13.64
CA CYS A 21 6.88 43.83 12.68
C CYS A 21 7.99 43.04 13.41
N GLY A 22 8.25 41.79 13.00
CA GLY A 22 9.46 41.09 13.43
C GLY A 22 9.56 39.64 13.00
N SER A 23 10.59 39.34 12.20
CA SER A 23 11.20 38.02 12.02
C SER A 23 10.43 36.98 11.18
N ILE A 24 10.73 37.02 9.88
CA ILE A 24 10.50 35.94 8.92
C ILE A 24 11.28 34.70 9.36
N GLY A 25 10.57 33.73 9.94
CA GLY A 25 11.05 32.38 10.20
C GLY A 25 10.53 31.42 9.14
N SER A 26 10.90 31.63 7.87
CA SER A 26 10.56 30.72 6.76
C SER A 26 11.25 29.37 6.92
N ARG A 27 10.71 28.52 7.80
CA ARG A 27 10.82 27.07 7.62
C ARG A 27 10.18 26.79 6.27
N ALA A 28 10.95 26.18 5.36
CA ALA A 28 10.39 25.56 4.17
C ALA A 28 9.54 24.38 4.62
N GLY A 29 8.28 24.65 4.96
CA GLY A 29 7.28 23.62 5.11
C GLY A 29 7.09 22.94 3.75
N SER A 30 7.10 21.61 3.74
CA SER A 30 6.59 20.85 2.60
C SER A 30 5.22 21.39 2.20
N PRO A 31 4.87 21.44 0.90
CA PRO A 31 3.55 21.90 0.49
C PRO A 31 2.46 21.06 1.18
N ASP A 32 1.65 21.71 2.01
CA ASP A 32 0.54 21.04 2.71
C ASP A 32 -0.41 20.43 1.66
N PRO A 33 -0.85 19.17 1.83
CA PRO A 33 -1.76 18.54 0.89
C PRO A 33 -3.07 19.33 0.83
N SER A 34 -3.56 19.58 -0.39
CA SER A 34 -4.80 20.33 -0.59
C SER A 34 -5.98 19.66 0.14
N PRO A 35 -6.88 20.42 0.78
CA PRO A 35 -7.96 19.86 1.60
C PRO A 35 -8.86 18.91 0.80
N SER A 36 -9.13 19.20 -0.47
CA SER A 36 -9.84 18.29 -1.39
C SER A 36 -9.15 16.94 -1.53
N ALA A 37 -7.84 16.91 -1.81
CA ALA A 37 -7.08 15.67 -1.92
C ALA A 37 -7.06 14.87 -0.60
N SER A 38 -7.09 15.55 0.55
CA SER A 38 -7.22 14.86 1.85
C SER A 38 -8.61 14.26 2.06
N ALA A 39 -9.68 14.95 1.62
CA ALA A 39 -11.04 14.46 1.68
C ALA A 39 -11.27 13.27 0.73
N ASP A 40 -10.74 13.34 -0.50
CA ASP A 40 -10.81 12.24 -1.48
C ASP A 40 -10.12 10.98 -0.95
N ARG A 41 -8.94 11.14 -0.33
CA ARG A 41 -8.23 10.05 0.36
C ARG A 41 -9.02 9.47 1.53
N GLN A 42 -9.64 10.32 2.36
CA GLN A 42 -10.49 9.87 3.47
C GLN A 42 -11.72 9.08 2.97
N GLN A 43 -12.34 9.52 1.89
CA GLN A 43 -13.47 8.81 1.24
C GLN A 43 -13.05 7.46 0.67
N LEU A 44 -11.91 7.40 -0.04
CA LEU A 44 -11.35 6.15 -0.57
C LEU A 44 -11.01 5.15 0.55
N LEU A 45 -10.39 5.62 1.64
CA LEU A 45 -10.10 4.78 2.81
C LEU A 45 -11.40 4.27 3.46
N ALA A 46 -12.40 5.13 3.64
CA ALA A 46 -13.69 4.74 4.21
C ALA A 46 -14.41 3.67 3.36
N LEU A 47 -14.39 3.79 2.04
CA LEU A 47 -14.92 2.79 1.11
C LEU A 47 -14.15 1.45 1.22
N GLY A 48 -12.82 1.51 1.37
CA GLY A 48 -12.01 0.33 1.65
C GLY A 48 -12.37 -0.36 2.97
N GLN A 49 -12.63 0.40 4.04
CA GLN A 49 -13.10 -0.19 5.31
C GLN A 49 -14.51 -0.78 5.19
N GLU A 50 -15.38 -0.21 4.36
CA GLU A 50 -16.71 -0.78 4.07
C GLU A 50 -16.59 -2.17 3.41
N TRP A 51 -15.68 -2.30 2.44
CA TRP A 51 -15.39 -3.58 1.76
C TRP A 51 -14.79 -4.61 2.73
N VAL A 52 -13.77 -4.22 3.51
CA VAL A 52 -13.18 -5.07 4.57
C VAL A 52 -14.25 -5.52 5.56
N LYS A 53 -15.14 -4.63 6.02
CA LYS A 53 -16.25 -4.98 6.90
C LYS A 53 -17.18 -6.00 6.23
N CYS A 54 -17.55 -5.80 4.97
CA CYS A 54 -18.36 -6.77 4.24
C CYS A 54 -17.69 -8.16 4.22
N MET A 55 -16.39 -8.25 3.93
CA MET A 55 -15.69 -9.53 3.88
C MET A 55 -15.59 -10.22 5.25
N ARG A 56 -15.38 -9.44 6.33
CA ARG A 56 -15.46 -9.95 7.72
C ARG A 56 -16.84 -10.49 8.05
N ASP A 57 -17.90 -9.76 7.70
CA ASP A 57 -19.30 -10.16 7.88
C ASP A 57 -19.67 -11.41 7.02
N LYS A 58 -18.91 -11.72 5.96
CA LYS A 58 -19.04 -12.93 5.13
C LYS A 58 -18.09 -14.07 5.51
N GLY A 59 -17.43 -13.97 6.66
CA GLY A 59 -16.65 -15.06 7.28
C GLY A 59 -15.13 -14.88 7.26
N MET A 60 -14.59 -13.94 6.47
CA MET A 60 -13.15 -13.61 6.50
C MET A 60 -12.85 -12.68 7.69
N THR A 61 -13.14 -13.15 8.90
CA THR A 61 -13.13 -12.35 10.15
C THR A 61 -11.75 -11.76 10.47
N ARG A 62 -10.67 -12.36 9.96
CA ARG A 62 -9.28 -11.90 10.11
C ARG A 62 -8.82 -10.93 9.03
N MET A 63 -9.64 -10.59 8.03
CA MET A 63 -9.29 -9.64 6.96
C MET A 63 -8.65 -8.37 7.57
N PRO A 64 -7.43 -7.96 7.16
CA PRO A 64 -6.80 -6.72 7.62
C PRO A 64 -7.63 -5.47 7.29
N ASP A 65 -7.48 -4.42 8.10
CA ASP A 65 -8.05 -3.10 7.77
C ASP A 65 -7.43 -2.53 6.49
N ALA A 66 -8.23 -1.79 5.73
CA ALA A 66 -7.76 -1.07 4.57
C ALA A 66 -6.77 0.03 4.97
N GLN A 67 -5.79 0.31 4.11
CA GLN A 67 -4.80 1.36 4.32
C GLN A 67 -4.59 2.14 3.02
N LEU A 68 -3.95 3.32 3.11
CA LEU A 68 -3.47 4.05 1.94
C LEU A 68 -1.95 4.01 1.89
N THR A 69 -1.37 3.83 0.72
CA THR A 69 0.06 4.08 0.48
C THR A 69 0.36 5.58 0.65
N PRO A 70 1.64 5.99 0.80
CA PRO A 70 2.02 7.40 0.75
C PRO A 70 1.44 8.11 -0.49
N ASP A 71 1.49 7.45 -1.64
CA ASP A 71 1.02 7.95 -2.95
C ASP A 71 -0.52 8.03 -3.05
N GLY A 72 -1.25 7.37 -2.15
CA GLY A 72 -2.70 7.49 -2.00
C GLY A 72 -3.52 6.34 -2.56
N TYR A 73 -2.88 5.26 -2.98
CA TYR A 73 -3.56 4.05 -3.41
C TYR A 73 -4.06 3.24 -2.22
N LEU A 74 -5.27 2.69 -2.34
CA LEU A 74 -5.84 1.74 -1.40
C LEU A 74 -5.07 0.42 -1.43
N THR A 75 -4.80 -0.13 -0.25
CA THR A 75 -4.07 -1.39 -0.07
C THR A 75 -4.62 -2.19 1.11
N PHE A 76 -4.49 -3.52 1.03
CA PHE A 76 -4.91 -4.47 2.04
C PHE A 76 -3.67 -5.32 2.41
N PRO A 77 -2.80 -4.84 3.30
CA PRO A 77 -1.51 -5.47 3.55
C PRO A 77 -1.67 -6.79 4.32
N MET A 78 -0.85 -7.78 3.99
CA MET A 78 -0.74 -8.98 4.83
C MET A 78 -0.09 -8.59 6.17
N ALA A 79 -0.90 -8.58 7.23
CA ALA A 79 -0.46 -8.33 8.59
C ALA A 79 -0.34 -9.63 9.39
N ASP A 80 0.54 -9.66 10.39
CA ASP A 80 0.64 -10.73 11.40
C ASP A 80 0.69 -12.17 10.83
N GLY A 81 1.36 -12.34 9.69
CA GLY A 81 1.51 -13.63 9.00
C GLY A 81 0.22 -14.19 8.38
N TYR A 82 -0.84 -13.39 8.25
CA TYR A 82 -2.11 -13.81 7.68
C TYR A 82 -2.18 -13.57 6.17
N ASP A 83 -2.09 -14.65 5.38
CA ASP A 83 -2.36 -14.66 3.94
C ASP A 83 -3.89 -14.58 3.68
N TRP A 84 -4.44 -13.37 3.73
CA TRP A 84 -5.86 -13.13 3.44
C TRP A 84 -6.23 -13.48 1.99
N LYS A 85 -5.28 -13.34 1.04
CA LYS A 85 -5.47 -13.76 -0.37
C LYS A 85 -5.60 -15.28 -0.48
N GLY A 86 -4.93 -15.99 0.42
CA GLY A 86 -5.05 -17.43 0.59
C GLY A 86 -6.36 -17.85 1.22
N ASP A 87 -6.75 -17.17 2.29
CA ASP A 87 -8.01 -17.44 2.99
C ASP A 87 -9.23 -17.18 2.09
N LEU A 88 -9.16 -16.17 1.21
CA LEU A 88 -10.19 -15.89 0.20
C LEU A 88 -10.51 -17.12 -0.69
N ARG A 89 -9.53 -18.00 -0.95
CA ARG A 89 -9.75 -19.23 -1.72
C ARG A 89 -10.62 -20.25 -0.99
N ASN A 90 -10.67 -20.20 0.34
CA ASN A 90 -11.54 -21.02 1.20
C ASN A 90 -12.94 -20.40 1.38
N HIS A 91 -13.11 -19.14 0.99
CA HIS A 91 -14.33 -18.34 1.15
C HIS A 91 -14.94 -17.96 -0.22
N PRO A 92 -15.39 -18.95 -1.03
CA PRO A 92 -15.94 -18.68 -2.36
C PRO A 92 -17.20 -17.81 -2.28
N GLY A 93 -17.32 -16.87 -3.22
CA GLY A 93 -18.47 -15.97 -3.30
C GLY A 93 -18.43 -14.74 -2.39
N VAL A 94 -17.40 -14.58 -1.52
CA VAL A 94 -17.25 -13.36 -0.71
C VAL A 94 -17.06 -12.11 -1.57
N ILE A 95 -16.24 -12.19 -2.62
CA ILE A 95 -16.07 -11.10 -3.61
C ILE A 95 -17.42 -10.73 -4.24
N GLU A 96 -18.16 -11.72 -4.76
CA GLU A 96 -19.47 -11.46 -5.38
C GLU A 96 -20.47 -10.84 -4.40
N ALA A 97 -20.46 -11.28 -3.14
CA ALA A 97 -21.31 -10.71 -2.09
C ALA A 97 -20.93 -9.28 -1.68
N CYS A 98 -19.68 -8.85 -1.90
CA CYS A 98 -19.17 -7.51 -1.60
C CYS A 98 -18.97 -6.64 -2.86
N LYS A 99 -19.25 -7.19 -4.05
CA LYS A 99 -19.12 -6.53 -5.36
C LYS A 99 -19.82 -5.16 -5.47
N PRO A 100 -21.00 -4.91 -4.88
CA PRO A 100 -21.60 -3.56 -4.90
C PRO A 100 -20.78 -2.46 -4.22
N ILE A 101 -19.80 -2.84 -3.39
CA ILE A 101 -18.82 -1.91 -2.78
C ILE A 101 -17.62 -1.75 -3.72
N GLU A 102 -17.19 -2.82 -4.39
CA GLU A 102 -16.10 -2.76 -5.38
C GLU A 102 -16.45 -1.89 -6.58
N ASP A 103 -17.70 -1.98 -7.06
CA ASP A 103 -18.22 -1.19 -8.19
C ASP A 103 -18.31 0.32 -7.89
N ARG A 104 -18.06 0.74 -6.64
CA ARG A 104 -17.97 2.15 -6.20
C ARG A 104 -16.54 2.68 -6.15
N TYR A 105 -15.51 1.85 -6.33
CA TYR A 105 -14.13 2.34 -6.32
C TYR A 105 -13.85 3.25 -7.52
N PRO A 106 -13.21 4.42 -7.33
CA PRO A 106 -12.77 5.24 -8.46
C PRO A 106 -11.66 4.52 -9.26
N PRO A 107 -11.44 4.86 -10.55
CA PRO A 107 -10.46 4.17 -11.40
C PRO A 107 -9.02 4.20 -10.87
N ASN A 108 -8.66 5.20 -10.07
CA ASN A 108 -7.37 5.38 -9.40
C ASN A 108 -7.37 4.91 -7.93
N ALA A 109 -8.37 4.14 -7.50
CA ALA A 109 -8.43 3.58 -6.14
C ALA A 109 -7.21 2.70 -5.82
N PHE A 110 -6.70 1.98 -6.81
CA PHE A 110 -5.58 1.05 -6.68
C PHE A 110 -4.41 1.49 -7.56
N ARG A 111 -3.19 1.11 -7.17
CA ARG A 111 -1.99 1.34 -7.98
C ARG A 111 -2.16 0.66 -9.35
N PRO A 112 -1.84 1.33 -10.48
CA PRO A 112 -1.74 0.69 -11.79
C PRO A 112 -0.84 -0.56 -11.75
N LYS A 113 -1.25 -1.64 -12.43
CA LYS A 113 -0.55 -2.95 -12.35
C LYS A 113 0.82 -2.96 -13.01
N ASP A 114 1.10 -1.93 -13.80
CA ASP A 114 2.28 -1.68 -14.61
C ASP A 114 3.23 -0.64 -14.00
N GLU A 115 2.77 0.14 -13.02
CA GLU A 115 3.60 1.11 -12.29
C GLU A 115 4.52 0.39 -11.29
N ILE A 116 5.83 0.60 -11.38
CA ILE A 116 6.82 0.11 -10.41
C ILE A 116 7.35 1.26 -9.56
N THR A 117 7.34 1.08 -8.24
CA THR A 117 7.81 2.05 -7.25
C THR A 117 9.25 1.76 -6.80
N ALA A 118 9.90 2.74 -6.16
CA ALA A 118 11.21 2.54 -5.57
C ALA A 118 11.23 1.47 -4.46
N ASP A 119 10.11 1.28 -3.74
CA ASP A 119 9.99 0.23 -2.73
C ASP A 119 9.81 -1.16 -3.36
N ASP A 120 9.14 -1.26 -4.51
CA ASP A 120 9.08 -2.50 -5.29
C ASP A 120 10.48 -2.89 -5.79
N LEU A 121 11.25 -1.95 -6.37
CA LEU A 121 12.62 -2.22 -6.83
C LEU A 121 13.52 -2.70 -5.70
N ARG A 122 13.41 -2.11 -4.50
CA ARG A 122 14.11 -2.55 -3.30
C ARG A 122 13.73 -3.99 -2.91
N LYS A 123 12.43 -4.31 -2.86
CA LYS A 123 11.93 -5.66 -2.57
C LYS A 123 12.33 -6.69 -3.62
N LEU A 124 12.33 -6.31 -4.89
CA LEU A 124 12.76 -7.17 -6.01
C LEU A 124 14.26 -7.49 -5.93
N ALA A 125 15.10 -6.53 -5.53
CA ALA A 125 16.52 -6.78 -5.26
C ALA A 125 16.76 -7.64 -4.00
N GLU A 126 15.96 -7.46 -2.95
CA GLU A 126 15.97 -8.33 -1.76
C GLU A 126 15.52 -9.77 -2.10
N TYR A 127 14.49 -9.92 -2.93
CA TYR A 127 14.02 -11.19 -3.46
C TYR A 127 15.11 -11.85 -4.32
N ALA A 128 15.75 -11.12 -5.23
CA ALA A 128 16.86 -11.65 -6.05
C ALA A 128 18.01 -12.20 -5.19
N LYS A 129 18.40 -11.45 -4.15
CA LYS A 129 19.39 -11.90 -3.17
C LYS A 129 18.95 -13.17 -2.44
N CYS A 130 17.68 -13.27 -2.06
CA CYS A 130 17.11 -14.46 -1.45
C CYS A 130 17.11 -15.66 -2.41
N VAL A 131 16.76 -15.47 -3.69
CA VAL A 131 16.80 -16.52 -4.73
C VAL A 131 18.22 -17.04 -4.92
N ARG A 132 19.22 -16.15 -4.96
CA ARG A 132 20.65 -16.53 -5.00
C ARG A 132 21.08 -17.37 -3.80
N GLN A 133 20.61 -17.02 -2.60
CA GLN A 133 20.86 -17.78 -1.37
C GLN A 133 20.14 -19.13 -1.32
N ASN A 134 19.05 -19.31 -2.07
CA ASN A 134 18.24 -20.54 -2.11
C ASN A 134 18.50 -21.44 -3.34
N GLY A 135 19.70 -21.40 -3.91
CA GLY A 135 20.19 -22.42 -4.86
C GLY A 135 20.26 -22.01 -6.34
N ILE A 136 20.00 -20.74 -6.64
CA ILE A 136 20.14 -20.14 -7.99
C ILE A 136 21.12 -18.94 -7.90
N PRO A 137 22.42 -19.17 -7.60
CA PRO A 137 23.38 -18.09 -7.29
C PRO A 137 23.60 -17.08 -8.42
N GLU A 138 23.25 -17.47 -9.64
CA GLU A 138 23.40 -16.71 -10.89
C GLU A 138 22.16 -15.88 -11.26
N PHE A 139 21.14 -15.84 -10.38
CA PHE A 139 19.93 -15.05 -10.62
C PHE A 139 20.25 -13.54 -10.62
N PRO A 140 19.83 -12.78 -11.64
CA PRO A 140 20.19 -11.36 -11.80
C PRO A 140 19.50 -10.46 -10.78
N ASP A 141 19.96 -9.21 -10.68
CA ASP A 141 19.20 -8.12 -10.04
C ASP A 141 18.17 -7.54 -11.02
N PRO A 142 17.09 -6.90 -10.53
CA PRO A 142 16.05 -6.33 -11.39
C PRO A 142 16.56 -5.09 -12.13
N ASN A 143 16.08 -4.90 -13.37
CA ASN A 143 16.26 -3.65 -14.10
C ASN A 143 15.40 -2.50 -13.51
N LYS A 144 15.50 -1.30 -14.09
CA LYS A 144 14.74 -0.11 -13.65
C LYS A 144 13.21 -0.25 -13.71
N ASP A 145 12.71 -1.21 -14.49
CA ASP A 145 11.28 -1.48 -14.71
C ASP A 145 10.80 -2.71 -13.90
N GLY A 146 11.66 -3.24 -13.01
CA GLY A 146 11.36 -4.35 -12.11
C GLY A 146 11.49 -5.75 -12.75
N GLU A 147 12.24 -5.89 -13.83
CA GLU A 147 12.30 -7.09 -14.66
C GLU A 147 13.67 -7.77 -14.57
N PHE A 148 13.71 -9.10 -14.56
CA PHE A 148 14.92 -9.90 -14.42
C PHE A 148 15.40 -10.38 -15.78
N ASP A 149 16.54 -9.87 -16.23
CA ASP A 149 17.13 -10.23 -17.52
C ASP A 149 18.07 -11.43 -17.38
N LEU A 150 17.73 -12.54 -18.05
CA LEU A 150 18.56 -13.74 -18.07
C LEU A 150 19.54 -13.78 -19.27
N GLU A 151 19.47 -12.83 -20.21
CA GLU A 151 20.37 -12.78 -21.36
C GLU A 151 21.83 -12.64 -20.91
N GLY A 152 22.73 -13.46 -21.46
CA GLY A 152 24.14 -13.48 -21.07
C GLY A 152 24.43 -14.06 -19.68
N THR A 153 23.41 -14.51 -18.94
CA THR A 153 23.58 -15.27 -17.69
C THR A 153 23.67 -16.78 -17.97
N SER A 154 24.16 -17.56 -17.00
CA SER A 154 24.08 -19.03 -17.09
C SER A 154 22.64 -19.58 -17.07
N LEU A 155 21.64 -18.73 -16.85
CA LEU A 155 20.21 -19.04 -16.79
C LEU A 155 19.47 -18.67 -18.08
N GLU A 156 20.15 -18.19 -19.13
CA GLU A 156 19.57 -17.76 -20.41
C GLU A 156 18.64 -18.83 -21.04
N ASN A 157 18.96 -20.11 -20.85
CA ASN A 157 18.19 -21.26 -21.33
C ASN A 157 16.96 -21.61 -20.45
N GLY A 158 16.70 -20.82 -19.42
CA GLY A 158 15.65 -21.00 -18.40
C GLY A 158 16.18 -21.52 -17.06
N ILE A 159 15.44 -21.22 -15.99
CA ILE A 159 15.70 -21.72 -14.63
C ILE A 159 15.03 -23.08 -14.47
N PRO A 160 15.71 -24.13 -13.95
CA PRO A 160 15.07 -25.42 -13.68
C PRO A 160 13.90 -25.29 -12.70
N GLN A 161 12.71 -25.76 -13.06
CA GLN A 161 11.47 -25.52 -12.30
C GLN A 161 11.60 -25.89 -10.82
N ALA A 162 12.12 -27.08 -10.51
CA ALA A 162 12.31 -27.53 -9.13
C ALA A 162 13.28 -26.66 -8.30
N LYS A 163 14.13 -25.84 -8.92
CA LYS A 163 14.95 -24.85 -8.21
C LYS A 163 14.18 -23.57 -7.93
N ILE A 164 13.44 -23.04 -8.91
CA ILE A 164 12.67 -21.80 -8.70
C ILE A 164 11.50 -22.04 -7.74
N ASP A 165 10.85 -23.21 -7.76
CA ASP A 165 9.81 -23.58 -6.79
C ASP A 165 10.31 -23.49 -5.33
N VAL A 166 11.53 -23.97 -5.07
CA VAL A 166 12.17 -23.91 -3.74
C VAL A 166 12.51 -22.48 -3.36
N ALA A 167 13.10 -21.72 -4.28
CA ALA A 167 13.46 -20.33 -4.05
C ALA A 167 12.22 -19.44 -3.84
N ASP A 168 11.18 -19.57 -4.66
CA ASP A 168 9.91 -18.83 -4.53
C ASP A 168 9.22 -19.14 -3.21
N GLN A 169 9.12 -20.42 -2.83
CA GLN A 169 8.50 -20.81 -1.55
C GLN A 169 9.25 -20.21 -0.35
N ALA A 170 10.58 -20.06 -0.43
CA ALA A 170 11.39 -19.40 0.58
C ALA A 170 11.23 -17.86 0.54
N CYS A 171 11.22 -17.25 -0.64
CA CYS A 171 11.37 -15.81 -0.84
C CYS A 171 10.06 -15.03 -1.03
N LYS A 172 8.91 -15.69 -1.20
CA LYS A 172 7.56 -15.07 -1.36
C LYS A 172 7.13 -14.08 -0.27
N HIS A 173 7.78 -14.12 0.90
CA HIS A 173 7.52 -13.18 2.00
C HIS A 173 8.15 -11.80 1.76
N ILE A 174 9.07 -11.69 0.80
CA ILE A 174 9.73 -10.44 0.38
C ILE A 174 8.94 -9.78 -0.77
N TRP A 175 8.47 -10.61 -1.70
CA TRP A 175 7.74 -10.18 -2.90
C TRP A 175 6.61 -11.15 -3.23
N ASP A 176 5.37 -10.66 -3.27
CA ASP A 176 4.15 -11.41 -3.61
C ASP A 176 3.53 -10.97 -4.95
N GLY A 177 4.22 -10.09 -5.69
CA GLY A 177 3.84 -9.64 -7.02
C GLY A 177 4.27 -10.62 -8.12
N ARG A 178 3.91 -10.31 -9.37
CA ARG A 178 4.40 -11.07 -10.53
C ARG A 178 5.90 -10.81 -10.71
N ILE A 179 6.70 -11.87 -10.75
CA ILE A 179 8.06 -11.83 -11.27
C ILE A 179 7.99 -11.76 -12.80
N LYS A 180 8.63 -10.75 -13.39
CA LYS A 180 8.81 -10.63 -14.85
C LYS A 180 10.22 -11.05 -15.20
N VAL A 181 10.34 -12.04 -16.09
CA VAL A 181 11.63 -12.53 -16.59
C VAL A 181 11.74 -12.20 -18.07
N ILE A 182 12.85 -11.59 -18.48
CA ILE A 182 13.23 -11.40 -19.87
C ILE A 182 14.18 -12.56 -20.22
N SER A 183 13.95 -13.18 -21.38
CA SER A 183 14.79 -14.25 -21.92
C SER A 183 14.67 -14.22 -23.45
N PRO A 184 15.75 -14.51 -24.19
CA PRO A 184 15.77 -14.32 -25.65
C PRO A 184 14.69 -15.10 -26.43
N ASP A 185 14.26 -16.27 -25.91
CA ASP A 185 13.20 -17.10 -26.53
C ASP A 185 11.76 -16.66 -26.22
N GLY A 186 11.54 -15.55 -25.48
CA GLY A 186 10.21 -14.99 -25.26
C GLY A 186 9.27 -15.86 -24.40
N GLY A 187 9.81 -16.61 -23.44
CA GLY A 187 9.03 -17.26 -22.39
C GLY A 187 8.21 -18.49 -22.81
N LYS A 188 8.66 -19.24 -23.83
CA LYS A 188 8.02 -20.50 -24.26
C LYS A 188 8.85 -21.75 -23.94
N LYS A 189 8.57 -22.36 -22.79
CA LYS A 189 8.72 -23.82 -22.57
C LYS A 189 7.49 -24.32 -21.81
#